data_AF-A0A3S9PSI2-F1
#
_entry.id   AF-A0A3S9PSI2-F1
#
_cell.length_a   1.000
_cell.length_b   1.000
_cell.length_c   1.000
_cell.angle_alpha   90.00
_cell.angle_beta   90.00
_cell.angle_gamma   90.00
#
_symmetry.space_group_name_H-M   'P 1'
#
loop_
_entity.id
_entity.type
_entity.pdbx_description
1 polymer ?
#
loop_
_entity_poly.entity_id
_entity_poly.type
_entity_poly.pdbx_seq_one_letter_code
_entity_poly.pdbx_strand_id
1 'polypeptide(L)'
;MCAGWAASVWVSIHLQADASLHTVALFVHLASLVLGFGAVLVADYYGLLWITGRTTLREALGSASKLHLPIWAGLAGLVASGVFLHPNPSATPTAIKLGFVLVLSLNGLQAGLLNKHMARQPAGEPSPRLLAWGGATAMISQICWWGAVVIGFMNTTSHH
;
A
#
# COMPACT_ATOMS: atom_id res chain seq x y z
N MET A 1 -17.38 5.93 -3.53
CA MET A 1 -16.24 6.86 -3.67
C MET A 1 -16.63 8.30 -3.39
N CYS A 2 -17.55 8.93 -4.15
CA CYS A 2 -17.90 10.35 -3.94
C CYS A 2 -18.55 10.65 -2.58
N ALA A 3 -19.44 9.78 -2.09
CA ALA A 3 -20.06 9.92 -0.76
C ALA A 3 -19.05 9.76 0.38
N GLY A 4 -18.07 8.85 0.23
CA GLY A 4 -16.99 8.70 1.20
C GLY A 4 -16.07 9.91 1.23
N TRP A 5 -15.81 10.53 0.08
CA TRP A 5 -14.99 11.73 -0.02
C TRP A 5 -15.68 12.96 0.61
N ALA A 6 -16.98 13.15 0.32
CA ALA A 6 -17.78 14.21 0.92
C ALA A 6 -17.91 14.04 2.45
N ALA A 7 -18.09 12.81 2.93
CA ALA A 7 -18.12 12.50 4.36
C ALA A 7 -16.77 12.81 5.04
N SER A 8 -15.65 12.49 4.40
CA SER A 8 -14.32 12.82 4.92
C SER A 8 -14.09 14.33 5.05
N VAL A 9 -14.51 15.11 4.05
CA VAL A 9 -14.42 16.59 4.09
C VAL A 9 -15.33 17.17 5.17
N TRP A 10 -16.53 16.62 5.34
CA TRP A 10 -17.48 17.07 6.38
C TRP A 10 -16.95 16.84 7.80
N VAL A 11 -16.45 15.62 8.05
CA VAL A 11 -15.91 15.18 9.35
C VAL A 11 -14.66 16.01 9.70
N SER A 12 -13.81 16.30 8.70
CA SER A 12 -12.60 17.10 8.89
C SER A 12 -12.86 18.58 9.21
N ILE A 13 -14.05 19.11 8.90
CA ILE A 13 -14.43 20.51 9.20
C ILE A 13 -15.15 20.62 10.56
N HIS A 14 -15.87 19.57 10.98
CA HIS A 14 -16.75 19.63 12.16
C HIS A 14 -16.15 19.07 13.47
N LEU A 15 -15.09 18.26 13.41
CA LEU A 15 -14.44 17.72 14.61
C LEU A 15 -13.14 18.48 14.89
N GLN A 16 -13.17 19.35 15.90
CA GLN A 16 -11.93 19.76 16.56
C GLN A 16 -11.31 18.50 17.17
N ALA A 17 -10.25 17.97 16.55
CA ALA A 17 -9.61 16.76 17.00
C ALA A 17 -8.96 16.99 18.37
N ASP A 18 -9.62 16.51 19.40
CA ASP A 18 -9.09 16.38 20.76
C ASP A 18 -7.77 15.59 20.72
N ALA A 19 -6.80 15.90 21.58
CA ALA A 19 -5.45 15.32 21.51
C ALA A 19 -5.45 13.78 21.54
N SER A 20 -6.44 13.20 22.21
CA SER A 20 -6.73 11.76 22.27
C SER A 20 -7.07 11.16 20.89
N LEU A 21 -7.86 11.87 20.07
CA LEU A 21 -8.25 11.42 18.73
C LEU A 21 -7.04 11.41 17.79
N HIS A 22 -6.16 12.41 17.90
CA HIS A 22 -4.91 12.45 17.13
C HIS A 22 -3.99 11.26 17.47
N THR A 23 -3.82 10.93 18.76
CA THR A 23 -3.01 9.78 19.19
C THR A 23 -3.59 8.46 18.68
N VAL A 24 -4.91 8.27 18.79
CA VAL A 24 -5.57 7.07 18.27
C VAL A 24 -5.42 6.98 16.75
N ALA A 25 -5.62 8.08 16.02
CA ALA A 25 -5.44 8.13 14.58
C ALA A 25 -3.99 7.76 14.19
N LEU A 26 -3.00 8.30 14.90
CA LEU A 26 -1.58 8.01 14.64
C LEU A 26 -1.26 6.53 14.90
N PHE A 27 -1.75 5.96 16.01
CA PHE A 27 -1.58 4.55 16.31
C PHE A 27 -2.20 3.67 15.23
N VAL A 28 -3.45 3.95 14.84
CA VAL A 28 -4.14 3.23 13.76
C VAL A 28 -3.39 3.36 12.44
N HIS A 29 -2.85 4.56 12.14
CA HIS A 29 -2.05 4.80 10.94
C HIS A 29 -0.80 3.93 10.91
N LEU A 30 -0.04 3.89 12.01
CA LEU A 30 1.18 3.09 12.13
C LEU A 30 0.88 1.59 12.12
N ALA A 31 -0.17 1.13 12.80
CA ALA A 31 -0.60 -0.26 12.76
C ALA A 31 -1.00 -0.68 11.33
N SER A 32 -1.70 0.20 10.61
CA SER A 32 -2.09 0.00 9.21
C SER A 32 -0.89 0.00 8.27
N LEU A 33 0.12 0.85 8.54
CA LEU A 33 1.41 0.84 7.84
C LEU A 33 2.10 -0.51 8.02
N VAL A 34 2.25 -0.98 9.26
CA VAL A 34 2.88 -2.28 9.56
C VAL A 34 2.13 -3.42 8.90
N LEU A 35 0.80 -3.43 8.96
CA LEU A 35 -0.03 -4.46 8.35
C LEU A 35 0.12 -4.48 6.82
N GLY A 36 -0.07 -3.32 6.17
CA GLY A 36 -0.07 -3.20 4.72
C GLY A 36 1.32 -3.35 4.13
N PHE A 37 2.28 -2.55 4.60
CA PHE A 37 3.65 -2.58 4.11
C PHE A 37 4.38 -3.86 4.51
N GLY A 38 4.15 -4.36 5.72
CA GLY A 38 4.70 -5.65 6.16
C GLY A 38 4.23 -6.79 5.26
N ALA A 39 2.95 -6.81 4.87
CA ALA A 39 2.44 -7.80 3.93
C ALA A 39 3.08 -7.68 2.53
N VAL A 40 3.39 -6.48 2.05
CA VAL A 40 4.17 -6.28 0.81
C VAL A 40 5.59 -6.83 0.94
N LEU A 41 6.29 -6.54 2.04
CA LEU A 41 7.64 -7.07 2.27
C LEU A 41 7.67 -8.60 2.33
N VAL A 42 6.64 -9.22 2.93
CA VAL A 42 6.51 -10.68 2.93
C VAL A 42 6.29 -11.21 1.50
N ALA A 43 5.47 -10.54 0.68
CA ALA A 43 5.27 -10.94 -0.71
C ALA A 43 6.58 -10.86 -1.52
N ASP A 44 7.36 -9.79 -1.33
CA ASP A 44 8.67 -9.62 -1.98
C ASP A 44 9.68 -10.67 -1.51
N TYR A 45 9.64 -11.05 -0.23
CA TYR A 45 10.45 -12.13 0.31
C TYR A 45 10.16 -13.47 -0.38
N TYR A 46 8.90 -13.83 -0.59
CA TYR A 46 8.53 -15.02 -1.36
C TYR A 46 8.96 -14.92 -2.83
N GLY A 47 8.89 -13.73 -3.43
CA GLY A 47 9.44 -13.47 -4.76
C GLY A 47 10.95 -13.74 -4.83
N LEU A 48 11.70 -13.30 -3.82
CA LEU A 48 13.14 -13.53 -3.72
C LEU A 48 13.48 -15.02 -3.48
N LEU A 49 12.73 -15.70 -2.62
CA LEU A 49 12.87 -17.16 -2.44
C LEU A 49 12.65 -17.91 -3.75
N TRP A 50 11.71 -17.45 -4.58
CA TRP A 50 11.46 -18.07 -5.88
C TRP A 50 12.61 -17.81 -6.85
N ILE A 51 13.11 -16.58 -6.94
CA ILE A 51 14.27 -16.22 -7.79
C ILE A 51 15.53 -17.02 -7.39
N THR A 52 15.71 -17.28 -6.08
CA THR A 52 16.84 -18.06 -5.56
C THR A 52 16.61 -19.58 -5.64
N GLY A 53 15.50 -20.04 -6.23
CA GLY A 53 15.18 -21.46 -6.42
C GLY A 53 14.78 -22.18 -5.13
N ARG A 54 14.48 -21.47 -4.05
CA ARG A 54 14.12 -22.04 -2.73
C ARG A 54 12.63 -22.35 -2.56
N THR A 55 11.78 -21.81 -3.44
CA THR A 55 10.33 -22.10 -3.48
C THR A 55 9.87 -22.10 -4.93
N THR A 56 8.76 -22.77 -5.20
CA THR A 56 8.15 -22.79 -6.52
C THR A 56 7.39 -21.49 -6.79
N LEU A 57 7.22 -21.14 -8.07
CA LEU A 57 6.40 -20.00 -8.45
C LEU A 57 4.98 -20.10 -7.90
N ARG A 58 4.40 -21.31 -7.91
CA ARG A 58 3.05 -21.57 -7.39
C ARG A 58 2.94 -21.24 -5.91
N GLU A 59 3.95 -21.59 -5.12
CA GLU A 59 3.99 -21.26 -3.68
C GLU A 59 4.14 -19.75 -3.45
N ALA A 60 5.00 -19.08 -4.23
CA ALA A 60 5.15 -17.63 -4.15
C ALA A 60 3.86 -16.89 -4.52
N LEU A 61 3.21 -17.26 -5.63
CA LEU A 61 1.93 -16.71 -6.09
C LEU A 61 0.79 -17.01 -5.12
N GLY A 62 0.76 -18.22 -4.56
CA GLY A 62 -0.20 -18.63 -3.54
C GLY A 62 -0.04 -17.83 -2.25
N SER A 63 1.19 -17.56 -1.83
CA SER A 63 1.47 -16.72 -0.66
C SER A 63 1.11 -15.26 -0.91
N ALA A 64 1.49 -14.70 -2.07
CA ALA A 64 1.08 -13.36 -2.48
C ALA A 64 -0.45 -13.21 -2.54
N SER A 65 -1.16 -14.25 -2.98
CA SER A 65 -2.63 -14.25 -3.05
C SER A 65 -3.29 -14.01 -1.67
N LYS A 66 -2.74 -14.62 -0.61
CA LYS A 66 -3.24 -14.50 0.77
C LYS A 66 -2.92 -13.13 1.36
N LEU A 67 -1.82 -12.51 0.93
CA LEU A 67 -1.37 -11.21 1.41
C LEU A 67 -2.15 -10.04 0.81
N HIS A 68 -2.94 -10.23 -0.24
CA HIS A 68 -3.78 -9.15 -0.77
C HIS A 68 -4.73 -8.58 0.29
N LEU A 69 -5.36 -9.43 1.11
CA LEU A 69 -6.30 -8.97 2.12
C LEU A 69 -5.63 -8.03 3.14
N PRO A 70 -4.51 -8.39 3.81
CA PRO A 70 -3.83 -7.48 4.72
C PRO A 70 -3.26 -6.24 4.02
N ILE A 71 -2.79 -6.33 2.77
CA ILE A 71 -2.35 -5.15 2.00
C ILE A 71 -3.49 -4.14 1.84
N TRP A 72 -4.67 -4.60 1.40
CA TRP A 72 -5.84 -3.74 1.20
C TRP A 72 -6.40 -3.22 2.52
N ALA A 73 -6.42 -4.05 3.57
CA ALA A 73 -6.84 -3.64 4.90
C ALA A 73 -5.92 -2.55 5.47
N GLY A 74 -4.60 -2.74 5.37
CA GLY A 74 -3.61 -1.73 5.76
C GLY A 74 -3.75 -0.44 4.93
N LEU A 75 -3.95 -0.54 3.63
CA LEU A 75 -4.16 0.64 2.78
C LEU A 75 -5.43 1.42 3.16
N ALA A 76 -6.54 0.71 3.40
CA ALA A 76 -7.79 1.32 3.84
C ALA A 76 -7.63 2.01 5.21
N GLY A 77 -6.94 1.34 6.14
CA GLY A 77 -6.62 1.90 7.46
C GLY A 77 -5.73 3.15 7.37
N LEU A 78 -4.72 3.15 6.50
CA LEU A 78 -3.85 4.31 6.24
C LEU A 78 -4.62 5.51 5.69
N VAL A 79 -5.52 5.27 4.73
CA VAL A 79 -6.36 6.33 4.15
C VAL A 79 -7.34 6.86 5.20
N ALA A 80 -8.05 5.98 5.91
CA ALA A 80 -9.03 6.38 6.91
C ALA A 80 -8.40 7.15 8.06
N SER A 81 -7.31 6.63 8.65
CA SER A 81 -6.58 7.31 9.74
C SER A 81 -5.89 8.60 9.27
N GLY A 82 -5.38 8.63 8.04
CA GLY A 82 -4.70 9.80 7.48
C GLY A 82 -5.59 11.03 7.36
N VAL A 83 -6.91 10.86 7.22
CA VAL A 83 -7.89 11.96 7.23
C VAL A 83 -7.91 12.68 8.58
N PHE A 84 -7.73 11.97 9.69
CA PHE A 84 -7.79 12.51 11.05
C PHE A 84 -6.45 13.11 11.52
N LEU A 85 -5.38 12.98 10.74
CA LEU A 85 -4.04 13.50 11.07
C LEU A 85 -3.80 14.92 10.54
N HIS A 86 -4.87 15.70 10.32
CA HIS A 86 -4.83 17.06 9.75
C HIS A 86 -3.99 17.17 8.46
N PRO A 87 -4.41 16.53 7.36
CA PRO A 87 -3.75 16.72 6.08
C PRO A 87 -3.94 18.18 5.65
N ASN A 88 -2.87 18.96 5.55
CA ASN A 88 -2.95 20.27 4.89
C ASN A 88 -3.04 20.01 3.38
N PRO A 89 -4.23 20.17 2.74
CA PRO A 89 -4.43 19.75 1.36
C PRO A 89 -3.81 20.73 0.34
N SER A 90 -3.43 21.94 0.78
CA SER A 90 -2.70 22.91 -0.06
C SER A 90 -1.19 22.68 -0.06
N ALA A 91 -0.69 21.75 0.76
CA ALA A 91 0.72 21.41 0.82
C ALA A 91 1.07 20.37 -0.26
N THR A 92 2.02 20.70 -1.14
CA THR A 92 2.60 19.81 -2.16
C THR A 92 2.92 18.39 -1.66
N PRO A 93 3.45 18.19 -0.43
CA PRO A 93 3.73 16.85 0.10
C PRO A 93 2.48 15.96 0.26
N THR A 94 1.34 16.54 0.66
CA THR A 94 0.07 15.82 0.82
C THR A 94 -0.43 15.31 -0.53
N ALA A 95 -0.33 16.13 -1.58
CA ALA A 95 -0.71 15.76 -2.94
C ALA A 95 0.17 14.63 -3.49
N ILE A 96 1.48 14.67 -3.26
CA ILE A 96 2.41 13.60 -3.67
C ILE A 96 2.08 12.30 -2.93
N LYS A 97 1.82 12.35 -1.62
CA LYS A 97 1.44 11.17 -0.82
C LYS A 97 0.15 10.54 -1.34
N LEU A 98 -0.87 11.35 -1.67
CA LEU A 98 -2.11 10.86 -2.28
C LEU A 98 -1.87 10.26 -3.68
N GLY A 99 -0.98 10.87 -4.47
CA GLY A 99 -0.52 10.32 -5.75
C GLY A 99 0.08 8.92 -5.59
N PHE A 100 0.97 8.73 -4.60
CA PHE A 100 1.53 7.41 -4.31
C PHE A 100 0.46 6.40 -3.88
N VAL A 101 -0.49 6.78 -3.02
CA VAL A 101 -1.59 5.90 -2.61
C VAL A 101 -2.45 5.49 -3.83
N LEU A 102 -2.72 6.41 -4.75
CA LEU A 102 -3.46 6.12 -5.99
C LEU A 102 -2.69 5.15 -6.88
N VAL A 103 -1.41 5.42 -7.15
CA VAL A 103 -0.55 4.54 -7.95
C VAL A 103 -0.46 3.16 -7.29
N LEU A 104 -0.32 3.10 -5.97
CA LEU A 104 -0.27 1.85 -5.21
C LEU A 104 -1.58 1.06 -5.35
N SER A 105 -2.72 1.74 -5.26
CA SER A 105 -4.05 1.12 -5.40
C SER A 105 -4.22 0.50 -6.79
N LEU A 106 -3.88 1.26 -7.84
CA LEU A 106 -3.94 0.78 -9.22
C LEU A 106 -2.97 -0.38 -9.47
N ASN A 107 -1.74 -0.25 -9.00
CA ASN A 107 -0.73 -1.30 -9.11
C ASN A 107 -1.13 -2.56 -8.33
N GLY A 108 -1.77 -2.43 -7.16
CA GLY A 108 -2.29 -3.55 -6.38
C GLY A 108 -3.44 -4.31 -7.06
N LEU A 109 -4.34 -3.61 -7.76
CA LEU A 109 -5.35 -4.23 -8.60
C LEU A 109 -4.72 -5.00 -9.76
N GLN A 110 -3.78 -4.37 -10.48
CA GLN A 110 -3.04 -5.00 -11.57
C GLN A 110 -2.26 -6.22 -11.08
N ALA A 111 -1.58 -6.14 -9.94
CA ALA A 111 -0.84 -7.24 -9.33
C ALA A 111 -1.76 -8.45 -9.04
N GLY A 112 -2.97 -8.21 -8.54
CA GLY A 112 -3.94 -9.27 -8.29
C GLY A 112 -4.42 -9.96 -9.57
N LEU A 113 -4.63 -9.19 -10.65
CA LEU A 113 -4.97 -9.75 -11.96
C LEU A 113 -3.80 -10.54 -12.56
N LEU A 114 -2.58 -10.00 -12.45
CA LEU A 114 -1.35 -10.65 -12.90
C LEU A 114 -1.11 -11.98 -12.17
N ASN A 115 -1.28 -11.99 -10.85
CA ASN A 115 -1.16 -13.19 -10.02
C ASN A 115 -2.17 -14.27 -10.44
N LYS A 116 -3.44 -13.89 -10.65
CA LYS A 116 -4.47 -14.80 -11.17
C LYS A 116 -4.15 -15.31 -12.57
N HIS A 117 -3.58 -14.47 -13.43
CA HIS A 117 -3.22 -14.85 -14.79
C HIS A 117 -2.05 -15.85 -14.80
N MET A 118 -1.00 -15.58 -14.01
CA MET A 118 0.14 -16.48 -13.84
C MET A 118 -0.28 -17.83 -13.22
N ALA A 119 -1.15 -17.82 -12.21
CA ALA A 119 -1.62 -19.04 -11.54
C ALA A 119 -2.48 -19.95 -12.44
N ARG A 120 -3.08 -19.41 -13.52
CA ARG A 120 -3.91 -20.15 -14.48
C ARG A 120 -3.12 -20.74 -15.64
N GLN A 121 -1.85 -20.37 -15.82
CA GLN A 121 -1.03 -20.97 -16.86
C GLN A 121 -0.75 -22.43 -16.51
N PRO A 122 -0.82 -23.36 -17.49
CA PRO A 122 -0.40 -24.75 -17.30
C PRO A 122 1.07 -24.78 -16.83
N ALA A 123 1.52 -25.91 -16.28
CA ALA A 123 2.78 -26.09 -15.55
C ALA A 123 4.09 -25.91 -16.37
N GLY A 124 4.13 -24.97 -17.31
CA GLY A 124 5.34 -24.45 -17.94
C GLY A 124 5.82 -23.15 -17.27
N GLU A 125 7.04 -22.76 -17.60
CA GLU A 125 7.64 -21.53 -17.10
C GLU A 125 6.89 -20.29 -17.62
N PRO A 126 6.65 -19.25 -16.79
CA PRO A 126 6.04 -18.02 -17.26
C PRO A 126 6.91 -17.36 -18.30
N SER A 127 6.28 -16.75 -19.31
CA SER A 127 7.02 -15.97 -20.30
C SER A 127 7.90 -14.89 -19.63
N PRO A 128 9.11 -14.61 -20.14
CA PRO A 128 10.00 -13.58 -19.59
C PRO A 128 9.35 -12.20 -19.48
N ARG A 129 8.45 -11.87 -20.41
CA ARG A 129 7.67 -10.63 -20.38
C ARG A 129 6.76 -10.52 -19.16
N LEU A 130 6.15 -11.63 -18.76
CA LEU A 130 5.26 -11.68 -17.61
C LEU A 130 6.05 -11.56 -16.29
N LEU A 131 7.25 -12.15 -16.25
CA LEU A 131 8.18 -12.01 -15.13
C LEU A 131 8.69 -10.57 -15.01
N ALA A 132 9.10 -9.95 -16.12
CA ALA A 132 9.51 -8.54 -16.16
C ALA A 132 8.37 -7.62 -15.69
N TRP A 133 7.13 -7.92 -16.09
CA TRP A 133 5.97 -7.17 -15.64
C TRP A 133 5.70 -7.33 -14.14
N GLY A 134 5.84 -8.56 -13.60
CA GLY A 134 5.77 -8.81 -12.16
C GLY A 134 6.82 -8.03 -11.37
N GLY A 135 8.07 -8.05 -11.85
CA GLY A 135 9.17 -7.28 -11.26
C GLY A 135 8.93 -5.77 -11.29
N ALA A 136 8.43 -5.24 -12.41
CA ALA A 136 8.06 -3.82 -12.51
C ALA A 136 6.94 -3.45 -11.52
N THR A 137 5.93 -4.29 -11.38
CA THR A 137 4.85 -4.10 -10.39
C THR A 137 5.38 -4.11 -8.95
N ALA A 138 6.30 -5.01 -8.60
CA ALA A 138 6.94 -5.01 -7.28
C ALA A 138 7.75 -3.73 -7.04
N MET A 139 8.53 -3.30 -8.02
CA MET A 139 9.36 -2.09 -7.93
C MET A 139 8.53 -0.81 -7.76
N ILE A 140 7.44 -0.67 -8.51
CA ILE A 140 6.49 0.46 -8.37
C ILE A 140 5.89 0.47 -6.95
N SER A 141 5.54 -0.70 -6.42
CA SER A 141 5.02 -0.83 -5.05
C SER A 141 6.05 -0.30 -4.03
N GLN A 142 7.31 -0.74 -4.13
CA GLN A 142 8.38 -0.31 -3.23
C GLN A 142 8.62 1.20 -3.29
N ILE A 143 8.69 1.79 -4.48
CA ILE A 143 8.86 3.24 -4.65
C ILE A 143 7.71 4.00 -3.98
N CYS A 144 6.46 3.57 -4.17
CA CYS A 144 5.31 4.23 -3.58
C CYS A 144 5.25 4.10 -2.05
N TRP A 145 5.52 2.90 -1.52
CA TRP A 145 5.54 2.67 -0.06
C TRP A 145 6.65 3.45 0.62
N TRP A 146 7.89 3.34 0.14
CA TRP A 146 9.02 4.09 0.71
C TRP A 146 8.86 5.59 0.52
N GLY A 147 8.40 6.03 -0.66
CA GLY A 147 8.11 7.44 -0.91
C GLY A 147 7.08 8.01 0.07
N ALA A 148 6.00 7.29 0.33
CA ALA A 148 4.98 7.70 1.29
C ALA A 148 5.50 7.73 2.73
N VAL A 149 6.36 6.79 3.12
CA VAL A 149 7.00 6.75 4.45
C VAL A 149 7.97 7.92 4.64
N VAL A 150 8.86 8.16 3.66
CA VAL A 150 9.84 9.26 3.71
C VAL A 150 9.13 10.62 3.77
N ILE A 151 8.14 10.84 2.91
CA ILE A 151 7.33 12.08 2.94
C ILE A 151 6.62 12.22 4.28
N GLY A 152 6.05 11.13 4.82
CA GLY A 152 5.43 11.11 6.13
C GLY A 152 6.39 11.58 7.22
N PHE A 153 7.60 11.02 7.26
CA PHE A 153 8.63 11.33 8.25
C PHE A 153 9.12 12.79 8.15
N MET A 154 9.40 13.25 6.92
CA MET A 154 9.84 14.64 6.66
C MET A 154 8.80 15.67 7.10
N ASN A 155 7.51 15.39 6.86
CA ASN A 155 6.44 16.31 7.23
C ASN A 155 6.24 16.41 8.75
N THR A 156 6.54 15.36 9.51
CA THR A 156 6.55 15.41 10.98
C THR A 156 7.76 16.16 11.54
N THR A 157 8.93 16.07 10.89
CA THR A 157 10.15 16.74 11.37
C THR A 157 10.21 18.22 11.02
N SER A 158 9.51 18.69 9.99
CA SER A 158 9.40 20.12 9.65
C SER A 158 8.49 20.94 10.58
N HIS A 159 7.78 20.29 11.52
CA HIS A 159 6.92 20.94 12.51
C HIS A 159 7.57 21.02 13.92
N HIS A 160 8.85 20.70 14.03
CA HIS A 160 9.72 20.95 15.20
C HIS A 160 10.71 22.07 14.89
#